data_AF-A0A170VJA6-F1
#
_entry.id   AF-A0A170VJA6-F1
#
_cell.length_a   1.000
_cell.length_b   1.000
_cell.length_c   1.000
_cell.angle_alpha   90.00
_cell.angle_beta   90.00
_cell.angle_gamma   90.00
#
_symmetry.space_group_name_H-M   'P 1'
#
loop_
_entity.id
_entity.type
_entity.pdbx_description
1 polymer ?
#
loop_
_entity_poly.entity_id
_entity_poly.type
_entity_poly.pdbx_seq_one_letter_code
_entity_poly.pdbx_strand_id
1 'polypeptide(L)'
;MGLITSNPNNSGRGVSSGQNVTNNLPPLLFHEVHGGNIMISRDGSVARRIESFCKGVAFSDRPVKIAEKIYLKFVGVSNNWSGVLRFGFTSHDPSTMRYCLPKYACPDLTNKPGYWAKALAERLC
;
A
#
# COMPACT_ATOMS: atom_id res chain seq x y z
N MET A 1 5.82 -5.71 -1.76
CA MET A 1 4.39 -5.81 -1.42
C MET A 1 3.98 -4.46 -0.86
N GLY A 2 2.92 -3.87 -1.41
CA GLY A 2 2.41 -2.54 -1.05
C GLY A 2 1.78 -1.84 -2.26
N LEU A 3 0.50 -1.53 -2.20
CA LEU A 3 -0.16 -0.58 -3.11
C LEU A 3 -1.05 0.33 -2.25
N ILE A 4 -0.85 1.63 -2.39
CA ILE A 4 -1.41 2.70 -1.57
C ILE A 4 -2.53 3.36 -2.34
N THR A 5 -3.69 3.61 -1.75
CA THR A 5 -4.85 4.08 -2.53
C THR A 5 -4.83 5.60 -2.70
N SER A 6 -5.17 6.14 -3.87
CA SER A 6 -5.35 7.59 -4.13
C SER A 6 -6.62 7.84 -4.95
N ASN A 7 -7.44 8.82 -4.54
CA ASN A 7 -8.71 9.17 -5.20
C ASN A 7 -8.53 10.35 -6.20
N PRO A 8 -9.06 10.29 -7.45
CA PRO A 8 -8.79 11.32 -8.47
C PRO A 8 -9.75 12.54 -8.46
N ASN A 9 -10.71 12.65 -7.54
CA ASN A 9 -11.71 13.71 -7.60
C ASN A 9 -11.49 14.81 -6.55
N ASN A 10 -10.77 15.87 -6.91
CA ASN A 10 -10.97 17.19 -6.29
C ASN A 10 -10.66 18.33 -7.27
N SER A 11 -11.69 18.81 -7.97
CA SER A 11 -11.68 20.06 -8.72
C SER A 11 -12.26 21.18 -7.85
N GLY A 12 -11.42 22.08 -7.33
CA GLY A 12 -11.87 23.24 -6.55
C GLY A 12 -10.74 24.23 -6.26
N ARG A 13 -10.90 25.47 -6.72
CA ARG A 13 -10.00 26.63 -6.58
C ARG A 13 -9.88 27.12 -5.12
N GLY A 14 -8.73 27.69 -4.74
CA GLY A 14 -8.58 28.54 -3.54
C GLY A 14 -7.13 28.71 -3.08
N VAL A 15 -6.67 29.97 -2.96
CA VAL A 15 -5.28 30.38 -2.66
C VAL A 15 -4.99 30.45 -1.15
N SER A 16 -3.70 30.32 -0.80
CA SER A 16 -3.00 30.73 0.45
C SER A 16 -3.23 29.96 1.75
N SER A 17 -2.29 29.07 2.07
CA SER A 17 -1.40 29.16 3.25
C SER A 17 -0.60 27.85 3.39
N GLY A 18 0.72 27.96 3.52
CA GLY A 18 1.65 26.83 3.64
C GLY A 18 1.56 26.09 4.99
N GLN A 19 0.37 25.71 5.43
CA GLN A 19 0.19 24.84 6.58
C GLN A 19 0.32 23.37 6.16
N ASN A 20 1.08 22.59 6.92
CA ASN A 20 1.17 21.13 6.81
C ASN A 20 -0.23 20.50 6.96
N VAL A 21 -0.99 20.37 5.88
CA VAL A 21 -2.35 19.79 5.84
C VAL A 21 -2.36 18.32 6.30
N THR A 22 -1.20 17.68 6.38
CA THR A 22 -1.04 16.26 6.68
C THR A 22 -0.97 15.93 8.18
N ASN A 23 -0.75 16.91 9.06
CA ASN A 23 -0.48 16.63 10.48
C ASN A 23 -1.72 16.23 11.30
N ASN A 24 -2.92 16.40 10.76
CA ASN A 24 -4.19 16.10 11.46
C ASN A 24 -4.94 14.91 10.84
N LEU A 25 -4.30 14.14 9.97
CA LEU A 25 -4.93 12.94 9.41
C LEU A 25 -4.86 11.80 10.43
N PRO A 26 -5.89 10.92 10.50
CA PRO A 26 -5.79 9.72 11.30
C PRO A 26 -4.61 8.86 10.81
N PRO A 27 -4.01 8.03 11.68
CA PRO A 27 -2.94 7.12 11.30
C PRO A 27 -3.31 6.31 10.05
N LEU A 28 -2.34 6.10 9.15
CA LEU A 28 -2.53 5.23 8.00
C LEU A 28 -2.29 3.78 8.46
N LEU A 29 -3.31 2.93 8.37
CA LEU A 29 -3.25 1.52 8.77
C LEU A 29 -3.36 0.62 7.53
N PHE A 30 -3.28 -0.69 7.73
CA PHE A 30 -3.50 -1.68 6.68
C PHE A 30 -4.97 -2.08 6.59
N HIS A 31 -5.51 -2.08 5.38
CA HIS A 31 -6.88 -2.49 5.08
C HIS A 31 -7.06 -3.99 5.31
N GLU A 32 -8.23 -4.40 5.81
CA GLU A 32 -8.60 -5.82 5.97
C GLU A 32 -8.57 -6.66 4.68
N VAL A 33 -8.58 -6.03 3.49
CA VAL A 33 -8.46 -6.74 2.23
C VAL A 33 -6.98 -6.86 1.93
N HIS A 34 -6.49 -8.10 1.91
CA HIS A 34 -5.10 -8.40 1.66
C HIS A 34 -4.96 -9.77 0.99
N GLY A 35 -3.79 -10.05 0.46
CA GLY A 35 -3.47 -11.35 -0.12
C GLY A 35 -3.49 -12.45 0.94
N GLY A 36 -3.77 -13.68 0.50
CA GLY A 36 -3.95 -14.82 1.41
C GLY A 36 -2.74 -15.20 2.26
N ASN A 37 -1.55 -14.68 1.95
CA ASN A 37 -0.33 -14.90 2.73
C ASN A 37 0.06 -13.70 3.60
N ILE A 38 -0.83 -12.72 3.78
CA ILE A 38 -0.67 -11.61 4.72
C ILE A 38 -1.52 -11.84 5.96
N MET A 39 -0.95 -11.50 7.10
CA MET A 39 -1.66 -11.33 8.36
C MET A 39 -1.49 -9.88 8.83
N ILE A 40 -2.59 -9.25 9.18
CA ILE A 40 -2.61 -7.89 9.72
C ILE A 40 -2.73 -7.98 11.24
N SER A 41 -1.97 -7.14 11.96
CA SER A 41 -2.06 -7.05 13.42
C SER A 41 -3.43 -6.53 13.87
N ARG A 42 -3.80 -6.80 15.13
CA ARG A 42 -5.11 -6.42 15.67
C ARG A 42 -5.39 -4.91 15.59
N ASP A 43 -4.36 -4.09 15.72
CA ASP A 43 -4.42 -2.63 15.63
C ASP A 43 -4.27 -2.09 14.20
N GLY A 44 -4.14 -2.97 13.19
CA GLY A 44 -3.99 -2.59 11.79
C GLY A 44 -2.62 -2.01 11.42
N SER A 45 -1.69 -1.86 12.36
CA SER A 45 -0.44 -1.13 12.14
C SER A 45 0.67 -1.95 11.46
N VAL A 46 0.55 -3.28 11.43
CA VAL A 46 1.55 -4.20 10.89
C VAL A 46 0.91 -5.19 9.92
N ALA A 47 1.42 -5.25 8.69
CA ALA A 47 1.17 -6.33 7.75
C ALA A 47 2.40 -7.26 7.69
N ARG A 48 2.20 -8.54 7.98
CA ARG A 48 3.25 -9.56 7.98
C ARG A 48 2.96 -10.63 6.94
N ARG A 49 3.96 -11.00 6.15
CA ARG A 49 3.88 -12.20 5.31
C ARG A 49 4.10 -13.44 6.18
N ILE A 50 3.13 -14.36 6.17
CA ILE A 50 3.20 -15.58 7.00
C ILE A 50 3.82 -16.76 6.26
N GLU A 51 3.53 -16.92 4.97
CA GLU A 51 3.99 -18.05 4.16
C GLU A 51 4.19 -17.66 2.69
N SER A 52 4.87 -18.51 1.93
CA SER A 52 5.13 -18.35 0.49
C SER A 52 5.86 -17.04 0.13
N PHE A 53 6.10 -16.86 -1.18
CA PHE A 53 6.66 -15.64 -1.77
C PHE A 53 5.60 -14.82 -2.53
N CYS A 54 4.40 -15.35 -2.69
CA CYS A 54 3.32 -14.78 -3.50
C CYS A 54 2.07 -14.45 -2.67
N LYS A 55 1.01 -13.90 -3.29
CA LYS A 55 -0.26 -13.53 -2.63
C LYS A 55 -0.06 -12.70 -1.37
N GLY A 56 0.88 -11.75 -1.40
CA GLY A 56 1.17 -10.91 -0.25
C GLY A 56 0.86 -9.42 -0.46
N VAL A 57 -0.11 -9.10 -1.32
CA VAL A 57 -0.52 -7.70 -1.52
C VAL A 57 -1.24 -7.20 -0.26
N ALA A 58 -0.97 -5.96 0.13
CA ALA A 58 -1.67 -5.25 1.21
C ALA A 58 -1.93 -3.81 0.77
N PHE A 59 -3.02 -3.22 1.28
CA PHE A 59 -3.47 -1.86 0.94
C PHE A 59 -3.58 -0.99 2.19
N SER A 60 -3.63 0.33 1.99
CA SER A 60 -3.99 1.28 3.05
C SER A 60 -5.48 1.19 3.38
N ASP A 61 -5.83 1.32 4.66
CA ASP A 61 -7.20 1.29 5.18
C ASP A 61 -8.04 2.51 4.77
N ARG A 62 -7.38 3.59 4.36
CA ARG A 62 -8.01 4.78 3.78
C ARG A 62 -7.24 5.30 2.56
N PRO A 63 -7.89 6.12 1.73
CA PRO A 63 -7.21 6.91 0.70
C PRO A 63 -6.12 7.80 1.29
N VAL A 64 -4.98 7.84 0.60
CA VAL A 64 -3.89 8.78 0.87
C VAL A 64 -4.11 10.04 0.05
N LYS A 65 -3.92 11.20 0.69
CA LYS A 65 -4.04 12.49 0.02
C LYS A 65 -2.79 12.81 -0.81
N ILE A 66 -2.97 13.61 -1.85
CA ILE A 66 -1.84 14.17 -2.58
C ILE A 66 -0.94 14.95 -1.61
N ALA A 67 0.37 14.73 -1.73
CA ALA A 67 1.40 15.28 -0.84
C ALA A 67 1.36 14.79 0.63
N GLU A 68 0.54 13.79 0.97
CA GLU A 68 0.64 13.10 2.25
C GLU A 68 1.93 12.27 2.31
N LYS A 69 2.73 12.48 3.37
CA LYS A 69 3.96 11.73 3.61
C LYS A 69 3.63 10.41 4.29
N ILE A 70 4.06 9.31 3.67
CA ILE A 70 3.86 7.96 4.19
C ILE A 70 5.21 7.41 4.65
N TYR A 71 5.22 6.81 5.83
CA TYR A 71 6.39 6.13 6.37
C TYR A 71 6.09 4.65 6.52
N LEU A 72 6.94 3.81 5.93
CA LEU A 72 6.90 2.36 6.11
C LEU A 72 8.14 1.95 6.89
N LYS A 73 7.93 1.27 8.02
CA LYS A 73 9.01 0.73 8.86
C LYS A 73 9.09 -0.78 8.70
N PHE A 74 10.27 -1.30 8.39
CA PHE A 74 10.53 -2.73 8.48
C PHE A 74 10.62 -3.14 9.95
N VAL A 75 9.66 -3.93 10.40
CA VAL A 75 9.61 -4.46 11.78
C VAL A 75 10.19 -5.87 11.89
N GLY A 76 10.45 -6.53 10.77
CA GLY A 76 11.08 -7.83 10.69
C GLY A 76 11.42 -8.20 9.26
N VAL A 77 12.55 -8.89 9.08
CA VAL A 77 13.07 -9.37 7.79
C VAL A 77 13.34 -10.87 7.91
N SER A 78 13.07 -11.61 6.84
CA SER A 78 13.32 -13.07 6.80
C SER A 78 14.40 -13.36 5.78
N ASN A 79 15.50 -13.96 6.25
CA ASN A 79 16.65 -14.33 5.43
C ASN A 79 16.38 -15.54 4.52
N ASN A 80 15.22 -16.19 4.66
CA ASN A 80 14.85 -17.38 3.89
C ASN A 80 14.25 -17.04 2.52
N TRP A 81 14.10 -15.75 2.20
CA TRP A 81 13.48 -15.29 0.96
C TRP A 81 14.38 -14.26 0.27
N SER A 82 14.64 -14.47 -1.02
CA SER A 82 15.24 -13.48 -1.88
C SER A 82 14.19 -12.58 -2.52
N GLY A 83 14.47 -11.29 -2.64
CA GLY A 83 13.66 -10.34 -3.40
C GLY A 83 13.34 -9.06 -2.64
N VAL A 84 12.56 -8.21 -3.28
CA VAL A 84 12.35 -6.82 -2.87
C VAL A 84 10.94 -6.52 -2.42
N LEU A 85 10.81 -5.57 -1.51
CA LEU A 85 9.54 -4.88 -1.33
C LEU A 85 9.18 -4.12 -2.62
N ARG A 86 7.89 -3.98 -2.87
CA ARG A 86 7.33 -3.23 -3.99
C ARG A 86 6.24 -2.38 -3.39
N PHE A 87 6.24 -1.08 -3.65
CA PHE A 87 5.25 -0.14 -3.16
C PHE A 87 4.78 0.74 -4.32
N GLY A 88 3.63 1.37 -4.18
CA GLY A 88 3.15 2.34 -5.16
C GLY A 88 1.72 2.68 -4.88
N PHE A 89 0.93 3.04 -5.89
CA PHE A 89 -0.42 3.52 -5.70
C PHE A 89 -1.47 2.78 -6.55
N THR A 90 -2.73 2.85 -6.14
CA THR A 90 -3.88 2.42 -6.94
C THR A 90 -5.05 3.40 -6.82
N SER A 91 -5.83 3.54 -7.89
CA SER A 91 -7.09 4.31 -7.89
C SER A 91 -8.33 3.45 -7.61
N HIS A 92 -8.15 2.16 -7.32
CA HIS A 92 -9.25 1.23 -7.06
C HIS A 92 -9.46 1.07 -5.55
N ASP A 93 -10.72 0.97 -5.13
CA ASP A 93 -11.08 0.68 -3.75
C ASP A 93 -10.73 -0.79 -3.40
N PRO A 94 -9.87 -1.04 -2.38
CA PRO A 94 -9.55 -2.39 -1.92
C PRO A 94 -10.76 -3.25 -1.58
N SER A 95 -11.86 -2.67 -1.10
CA SER A 95 -13.09 -3.39 -0.75
C SER A 95 -13.63 -4.22 -1.92
N THR A 96 -13.46 -3.71 -3.15
CA THR A 96 -13.91 -4.35 -4.39
C THR A 96 -13.03 -5.52 -4.84
N MET A 97 -11.84 -5.68 -4.24
CA MET A 97 -10.83 -6.66 -4.67
C MET A 97 -10.80 -7.93 -3.82
N ARG A 98 -11.60 -8.04 -2.75
CA ARG A 98 -11.54 -9.13 -1.75
C ARG A 98 -11.43 -10.54 -2.33
N TYR A 99 -12.12 -10.82 -3.43
CA TYR A 99 -12.16 -12.14 -4.07
C TYR A 99 -11.30 -12.25 -5.35
N CYS A 100 -10.68 -11.15 -5.77
CA CYS A 100 -10.01 -11.04 -7.08
C CYS A 100 -8.56 -10.56 -6.97
N LEU A 101 -7.92 -10.71 -5.79
CA LEU A 101 -6.53 -10.31 -5.62
C LEU A 101 -5.58 -11.24 -6.41
N PRO A 102 -4.68 -10.68 -7.23
CA PRO A 102 -3.76 -11.48 -8.01
C PRO A 102 -2.63 -12.05 -7.16
N LYS A 103 -1.90 -12.99 -7.77
CA LYS A 103 -0.76 -13.65 -7.15
C LYS A 103 0.41 -12.68 -6.94
N TYR A 104 0.62 -11.76 -7.87
CA TYR A 104 1.70 -10.77 -7.79
C TYR A 104 1.17 -9.35 -8.04
N ALA A 105 1.82 -8.33 -7.47
CA ALA A 105 1.50 -6.94 -7.80
C ALA A 105 2.06 -6.54 -9.18
N CYS A 106 3.22 -7.09 -9.54
CA CYS A 106 3.86 -6.89 -10.84
C CYS A 106 4.11 -8.26 -11.48
N PRO A 107 3.68 -8.49 -12.73
CA PRO A 107 3.00 -7.53 -13.61
C PRO A 107 1.48 -7.45 -13.40
N ASP A 108 0.86 -8.36 -12.64
CA ASP A 108 -0.60 -8.61 -12.69
C ASP A 108 -1.47 -7.37 -12.37
N LEU A 109 -1.05 -6.52 -11.43
CA LEU A 109 -1.75 -5.26 -11.14
C LEU A 109 -1.22 -4.14 -12.02
N THR A 110 0.10 -3.98 -12.14
CA THR A 110 0.71 -2.87 -12.88
C THR A 110 0.41 -2.87 -14.39
N ASN A 111 -0.02 -3.99 -14.96
CA ASN A 111 -0.48 -4.07 -16.35
C ASN A 111 -1.94 -3.60 -16.54
N LYS A 112 -2.66 -3.33 -15.44
CA LYS A 112 -4.03 -2.83 -15.46
C LYS A 112 -4.04 -1.32 -15.23
N PRO A 113 -4.96 -0.57 -15.84
CA PRO A 113 -5.12 0.85 -15.57
C PRO A 113 -5.42 1.07 -14.07
N GLY A 114 -4.94 2.17 -13.51
CA GLY A 114 -5.21 2.52 -12.11
C GLY A 114 -4.36 1.76 -11.07
N TYR A 115 -3.23 1.17 -11.48
CA TYR A 115 -2.25 0.57 -10.57
C TYR A 115 -0.83 0.97 -10.98
N TRP A 116 -0.03 1.39 -10.00
CA TRP A 116 1.36 1.81 -10.17
C TRP A 116 2.18 1.19 -9.05
N ALA A 117 3.25 0.46 -9.36
CA ALA A 117 4.15 -0.09 -8.34
C ALA A 117 5.61 0.00 -8.79
N LYS A 118 6.51 0.21 -7.84
CA LYS A 118 7.95 0.15 -8.04
C LYS A 118 8.60 -0.74 -6.99
N ALA A 119 9.67 -1.41 -7.38
CA ALA A 119 10.53 -2.14 -6.46
C ALA A 119 11.35 -1.16 -5.61
N LEU A 120 11.42 -1.43 -4.32
CA LEU A 120 12.43 -0.87 -3.45
C LEU A 120 13.76 -1.57 -3.77
N ALA A 121 14.87 -0.83 -3.84
CA ALA A 121 16.16 -1.43 -4.12
C ALA A 121 16.54 -2.43 -3.00
N GLU A 122 17.15 -3.56 -3.35
CA GLU A 122 17.52 -4.63 -2.40
C GLU A 122 18.36 -4.12 -1.23
N ARG A 123 19.27 -3.17 -1.48
CA ARG A 123 20.11 -2.53 -0.45
C ARG A 123 19.34 -1.76 0.63
N LEU A 124 18.04 -1.55 0.45
CA LEU A 124 17.15 -0.82 1.37
C LEU A 124 16.13 -1.77 2.04
N CYS A 125 16.20 -3.08 1.77
CA CYS A 125 15.32 -4.12 2.32
C CYS A 125 15.99 -4.90 3.46
#